data_AF-A0A511KN98-F1
#
_entry.id   AF-A0A511KN98-F1
#
_cell.length_a   1.000
_cell.length_b   1.000
_cell.length_c   1.000
_cell.angle_alpha   90.00
_cell.angle_beta   90.00
_cell.angle_gamma   90.00
#
_symmetry.space_group_name_H-M   'P 1'
#
loop_
_entity.id
_entity.type
_entity.pdbx_description
1 polymer ?
#
loop_
_entity_poly.entity_id
_entity_poly.type
_entity_poly.pdbx_seq_one_letter_code
_entity_poly.pdbx_strand_id
1 'polypeptide(L)'
;MVQPPGPPPVPPRPILPPPIPPRPGAAPPTLAPRPAGPPAFPPVVRGRLLADGSEATSGVLSKGVKWQASGILEEGCNMQGQDVMIARPVTIHMGGPGESRLREGSATNRDPFLASSSGGRDVDLRIDCFTRSKWRFHLSPSLPTSSRFFHLTQLLSREQGGFVVALGLVNGKIKISSVLPTLVGSDGQPVPLPEMPAEGFWGRTTYHRMAVKWGPGGSVDYTIQDDATLAPLLRYAVSNVGVPAQGSIKTGLYRAHVCSAATAVVGDFEFKRR
;
A
#
# COMPACT_ATOMS: atom_id res chain seq x y z
N MET A 1 -55.03 10.61 59.40
CA MET A 1 -54.51 10.59 58.02
C MET A 1 -53.75 11.89 57.80
N VAL A 2 -52.42 11.81 57.67
CA VAL A 2 -51.52 12.99 57.64
C VAL A 2 -51.17 13.27 56.18
N GLN A 3 -51.42 14.51 55.72
CA GLN A 3 -51.06 14.96 54.37
C GLN A 3 -49.54 14.96 54.17
N PRO A 4 -49.02 14.52 53.01
CA PRO A 4 -47.60 14.61 52.71
C PRO A 4 -47.19 16.07 52.47
N PRO A 5 -45.97 16.47 52.86
CA PRO A 5 -45.47 17.83 52.68
C PRO A 5 -45.26 18.15 51.20
N GLY A 6 -45.69 19.35 50.80
CA GLY A 6 -45.50 19.88 49.45
C GLY A 6 -44.03 20.13 49.10
N PRO A 7 -43.68 20.18 47.81
CA PRO A 7 -42.30 20.35 47.36
C PRO A 7 -41.72 21.72 47.77
N PRO A 8 -40.40 21.79 48.03
CA PRO A 8 -39.75 23.02 48.45
C PRO A 8 -39.72 24.07 47.33
N PRO A 9 -39.66 25.37 47.70
CA PRO A 9 -39.63 26.47 46.74
C PRO A 9 -38.37 26.46 45.87
N VAL A 10 -38.55 26.75 44.59
CA VAL A 10 -37.48 26.81 43.59
C VAL A 10 -36.60 28.04 43.83
N PRO A 11 -35.27 27.91 43.90
CA PRO A 11 -34.38 29.05 44.07
C PRO A 11 -34.39 29.99 42.84
N PRO A 12 -34.21 31.31 43.04
CA PRO A 12 -34.19 32.27 41.95
C PRO A 12 -33.02 32.02 40.99
N ARG A 13 -33.27 32.18 39.69
CA ARG A 13 -32.26 32.00 38.64
C ARG A 13 -31.13 33.03 38.79
N PRO A 14 -29.85 32.63 38.58
CA PRO A 14 -28.74 33.57 38.50
C PRO A 14 -28.94 34.56 37.35
N ILE A 15 -28.76 35.85 37.64
CA ILE A 15 -28.74 36.91 36.64
C ILE A 15 -27.43 36.78 35.86
N LEU A 16 -27.54 36.60 34.54
CA LEU A 16 -26.36 36.54 33.68
C LEU A 16 -25.65 37.90 33.64
N PRO A 17 -24.31 37.93 33.69
CA PRO A 17 -23.57 39.18 33.54
C PRO A 17 -23.80 39.80 32.14
N PRO A 18 -23.72 41.14 32.02
CA PRO A 18 -23.90 41.81 30.75
C PRO A 18 -22.84 41.38 29.72
N PRO A 19 -23.18 41.40 28.41
CA PRO A 19 -22.26 41.00 27.36
C PRO A 19 -21.04 41.94 27.32
N ILE A 20 -19.86 41.33 27.21
CA ILE A 20 -18.57 42.02 27.09
C ILE A 20 -18.54 42.77 25.74
N PRO A 21 -18.22 44.08 25.71
CA PRO A 21 -18.11 44.82 24.46
C PRO A 21 -16.97 44.26 23.57
N PRO A 22 -17.13 44.29 22.23
CA PRO A 22 -16.12 43.77 21.32
C PRO A 22 -14.82 44.57 21.41
N ARG A 23 -13.69 43.85 21.52
CA ARG A 23 -12.35 44.42 21.54
C ARG A 23 -12.07 45.14 20.20
N PRO A 24 -11.55 46.39 20.20
CA PRO A 24 -11.13 47.08 18.98
C PRO A 24 -10.13 46.23 18.17
N GLY A 25 -10.40 46.09 16.88
CA GLY A 25 -9.72 45.15 15.99
C GLY A 25 -8.22 45.39 15.87
N ALA A 26 -7.43 44.40 16.29
CA ALA A 26 -6.09 44.23 15.78
C ALA A 26 -6.19 43.70 14.35
N ALA A 27 -5.51 44.36 13.41
CA ALA A 27 -5.37 43.87 12.05
C ALA A 27 -4.85 42.41 12.08
N PRO A 28 -5.38 41.52 11.24
CA PRO A 28 -4.89 40.15 11.17
C PRO A 28 -3.39 40.19 10.83
N PRO A 29 -2.54 39.38 11.47
CA PRO A 29 -1.15 39.27 11.08
C PRO A 29 -1.10 38.86 9.61
N THR A 30 -0.37 39.64 8.80
CA THR A 30 -0.01 39.29 7.43
C THR A 30 0.54 37.87 7.44
N LEU A 31 -0.23 36.94 6.88
CA LEU A 31 0.19 35.55 6.69
C LEU A 31 1.52 35.58 5.94
N ALA A 32 2.57 35.04 6.58
CA ALA A 32 3.82 34.78 5.90
C ALA A 32 3.52 34.01 4.59
N PRO A 33 4.23 34.29 3.49
CA PRO A 33 4.05 33.55 2.24
C PRO A 33 4.18 32.06 2.55
N ARG A 34 3.17 31.28 2.14
CA ARG A 34 3.20 29.82 2.25
C ARG A 34 4.55 29.34 1.71
N PRO A 35 5.29 28.46 2.43
CA PRO A 35 6.42 27.78 1.83
C PRO A 35 5.94 27.17 0.50
N ALA A 36 6.76 27.33 -0.54
CA ALA A 36 6.45 26.79 -1.86
C ALA A 36 5.94 25.37 -1.68
N GLY A 37 4.68 25.13 -2.06
CA GLY A 37 4.09 23.80 -1.97
C GLY A 37 4.98 22.81 -2.72
N PRO A 38 4.89 21.50 -2.40
CA PRO A 38 5.57 20.49 -3.21
C PRO A 38 5.26 20.75 -4.69
N PRO A 39 6.23 20.54 -5.60
CA PRO A 39 6.04 20.81 -7.02
C PRO A 39 4.73 20.18 -7.49
N ALA A 40 3.97 20.92 -8.31
CA ALA A 40 2.73 20.40 -8.88
C ALA A 40 3.05 19.08 -9.60
N PHE A 41 2.58 17.97 -9.02
CA PHE A 41 2.72 16.65 -9.61
C PHE A 41 2.03 16.65 -10.98
N PRO A 42 2.52 15.86 -11.96
CA PRO A 42 2.06 15.97 -13.33
C PRO A 42 0.53 15.79 -13.41
N PRO A 43 -0.15 16.54 -14.30
CA PRO A 43 -1.59 16.44 -14.49
C PRO A 43 -1.99 14.99 -14.85
N VAL A 44 -3.24 14.61 -14.58
CA VAL A 44 -3.78 13.31 -14.96
C VAL A 44 -3.73 13.19 -16.50
N VAL A 45 -2.75 12.45 -17.02
CA VAL A 45 -2.62 12.13 -18.45
C VAL A 45 -3.08 10.70 -18.67
N ARG A 46 -3.85 10.43 -19.72
CA ARG A 46 -4.07 9.05 -20.17
C ARG A 46 -2.73 8.47 -20.60
N GLY A 47 -2.25 7.50 -19.85
CA GLY A 47 -0.99 6.82 -20.11
C GLY A 47 -1.02 5.96 -21.38
N ARG A 48 0.16 5.46 -21.78
CA ARG A 48 0.29 4.41 -22.78
C ARG A 48 -0.27 3.11 -22.23
N LEU A 49 -1.22 2.51 -22.94
CA LEU A 49 -1.74 1.19 -22.60
C LEU A 49 -0.66 0.13 -22.86
N LEU A 50 -0.29 -0.62 -21.82
CA LEU A 50 0.68 -1.73 -21.88
C LEU A 50 -0.04 -3.09 -21.94
N ALA A 51 -1.13 -3.22 -21.19
CA ALA A 51 -2.00 -4.39 -21.20
C ALA A 51 -3.45 -3.93 -21.06
N ASP A 52 -4.36 -4.53 -21.84
CA ASP A 52 -5.79 -4.20 -21.84
C ASP A 52 -6.64 -5.19 -21.01
N GLY A 53 -6.00 -6.21 -20.44
CA GLY A 53 -6.63 -7.27 -19.67
C GLY A 53 -7.47 -8.26 -20.50
N SER A 54 -7.30 -8.30 -21.83
CA SER A 54 -7.91 -9.32 -22.69
C SER A 54 -7.17 -10.66 -22.61
N GLU A 55 -5.85 -10.62 -22.39
CA GLU A 55 -4.98 -11.78 -22.19
C GLU A 55 -3.84 -11.48 -21.21
N ALA A 56 -3.16 -12.53 -20.76
CA ALA A 56 -1.94 -12.38 -19.96
C ALA A 56 -0.78 -11.95 -20.86
N THR A 57 -0.25 -10.76 -20.62
CA THR A 57 0.86 -10.17 -21.35
C THR A 57 2.01 -9.85 -20.41
N SER A 58 3.20 -9.64 -20.98
CA SER A 58 4.39 -9.25 -20.21
C SER A 58 5.33 -8.39 -21.04
N GLY A 59 6.22 -7.68 -20.37
CA GLY A 59 7.21 -6.85 -21.03
C GLY A 59 8.24 -6.27 -20.08
N VAL A 60 8.95 -5.25 -20.56
CA VAL A 60 10.00 -4.54 -19.83
C VAL A 60 9.63 -3.06 -19.80
N LEU A 61 9.53 -2.48 -18.60
CA LEU A 61 9.31 -1.03 -18.42
C LEU A 61 10.63 -0.28 -18.56
N SER A 62 11.67 -0.79 -17.91
CA SER A 62 13.02 -0.22 -17.91
C SER A 62 14.03 -1.28 -17.51
N LYS A 63 15.33 -0.96 -17.59
CA LYS A 63 16.40 -1.89 -17.20
C LYS A 63 16.21 -2.35 -15.75
N GLY A 64 15.92 -3.64 -15.57
CA GLY A 64 15.71 -4.26 -14.25
C GLY A 64 14.27 -4.28 -13.76
N VAL A 65 13.32 -3.67 -14.49
CA VAL A 65 11.88 -3.70 -14.19
C VAL A 65 11.14 -4.38 -15.33
N LYS A 66 10.61 -5.56 -15.04
CA LYS A 66 9.73 -6.33 -15.91
C LYS A 66 8.30 -6.23 -15.39
N TRP A 67 7.34 -6.46 -16.26
CA TRP A 67 5.94 -6.45 -15.88
C TRP A 67 5.23 -7.66 -16.47
N GLN A 68 4.21 -8.12 -15.76
CA GLN A 68 3.26 -9.12 -16.23
C GLN A 68 1.87 -8.70 -15.79
N ALA A 69 0.91 -8.72 -16.71
CA ALA A 69 -0.44 -8.26 -16.47
C ALA A 69 -1.44 -9.13 -17.20
N SER A 70 -2.48 -9.54 -16.48
CA SER A 70 -3.73 -10.07 -17.04
C SER A 70 -4.92 -9.13 -16.75
N GLY A 71 -4.67 -8.05 -16.00
CA GLY A 71 -5.54 -6.88 -15.89
C GLY A 71 -5.10 -5.74 -16.82
N ILE A 72 -5.65 -4.54 -16.59
CA ILE A 72 -5.27 -3.35 -17.35
C ILE A 72 -4.03 -2.74 -16.71
N LEU A 73 -3.05 -2.39 -17.54
CA LEU A 73 -1.81 -1.75 -17.14
C LEU A 73 -1.54 -0.54 -18.04
N GLU A 74 -1.37 0.64 -17.44
CA GLU A 74 -1.14 1.91 -18.14
C GLU A 74 0.14 2.59 -17.62
N GLU A 75 1.02 3.00 -18.53
CA GLU A 75 2.25 3.74 -18.21
C GLU A 75 2.07 5.25 -18.38
N GLY A 76 2.46 6.05 -17.39
CA GLY A 76 2.33 7.51 -17.42
C GLY A 76 0.96 8.04 -16.99
N CYS A 77 0.10 7.18 -16.45
CA CYS A 77 -1.21 7.54 -15.93
C CYS A 77 -1.19 7.62 -14.40
N ASN A 78 -1.83 8.64 -13.81
CA ASN A 78 -2.17 8.72 -12.39
C ASN A 78 -3.68 8.57 -12.20
N MET A 79 -4.10 8.21 -10.99
CA MET A 79 -5.52 8.07 -10.67
C MET A 79 -6.23 9.43 -10.62
N GLN A 80 -7.37 9.54 -11.31
CA GLN A 80 -8.15 10.76 -11.34
C GLN A 80 -8.74 11.10 -9.95
N GLY A 81 -8.64 12.36 -9.56
CA GLY A 81 -9.20 12.86 -8.30
C GLY A 81 -8.44 12.44 -7.05
N GLN A 82 -7.23 11.87 -7.18
CA GLN A 82 -6.38 11.50 -6.06
C GLN A 82 -5.02 12.18 -6.15
N ASP A 83 -4.45 12.48 -4.98
CA ASP A 83 -3.13 13.10 -4.86
C ASP A 83 -2.03 12.03 -4.97
N VAL A 84 -1.77 11.60 -6.20
CA VAL A 84 -0.78 10.55 -6.50
C VAL A 84 0.59 11.19 -6.75
N MET A 85 1.44 11.16 -5.72
CA MET A 85 2.81 11.68 -5.77
C MET A 85 3.82 10.73 -6.44
N ILE A 86 3.57 10.30 -7.69
CA ILE A 86 4.46 9.39 -8.42
C ILE A 86 4.84 10.02 -9.78
N ALA A 87 6.13 10.29 -9.99
CA ALA A 87 6.59 11.04 -11.16
C ALA A 87 6.65 10.17 -12.44
N ARG A 88 7.00 8.89 -12.30
CA ARG A 88 6.98 7.89 -13.39
C ARG A 88 5.95 6.81 -13.06
N PRO A 89 4.64 7.11 -13.19
CA PRO A 89 3.61 6.23 -12.69
C PRO A 89 3.30 5.11 -13.67
N VAL A 90 2.92 3.97 -13.10
CA VAL A 90 2.32 2.83 -13.80
C VAL A 90 1.05 2.51 -13.03
N THR A 91 -0.09 2.75 -13.67
CA THR A 91 -1.41 2.48 -13.09
C THR A 91 -1.86 1.08 -13.44
N ILE A 92 -2.32 0.38 -12.41
CA ILE A 92 -2.79 -0.99 -12.43
C ILE A 92 -4.29 -0.96 -12.16
N HIS A 93 -5.09 -1.58 -13.02
CA HIS A 93 -6.51 -1.81 -12.75
C HIS A 93 -6.86 -3.30 -12.82
N MET A 94 -7.51 -3.75 -11.76
CA MET A 94 -8.08 -5.09 -11.65
C MET A 94 -9.59 -5.00 -11.61
N GLY A 95 -10.25 -5.77 -12.46
CA GLY A 95 -11.72 -5.80 -12.55
C GLY A 95 -12.37 -6.48 -11.34
N GLY A 96 -13.67 -6.24 -11.16
CA GLY A 96 -14.49 -6.89 -10.14
C GLY A 96 -15.02 -8.28 -10.55
N PRO A 97 -15.89 -8.87 -9.71
CA PRO A 97 -16.59 -10.11 -10.05
C PRO A 97 -17.33 -9.97 -11.39
N GLY A 98 -17.26 -10.97 -12.27
CA GLY A 98 -17.93 -10.97 -13.58
C GLY A 98 -17.25 -10.15 -14.67
N GLU A 99 -16.17 -9.42 -14.35
CA GLU A 99 -15.38 -8.69 -15.33
C GLU A 99 -14.22 -9.52 -15.88
N SER A 100 -14.16 -10.85 -15.68
CA SER A 100 -13.10 -11.69 -16.25
C SER A 100 -13.27 -11.83 -17.78
N ARG A 101 -12.37 -11.22 -18.57
CA ARG A 101 -12.32 -11.38 -20.04
C ARG A 101 -11.37 -12.48 -20.50
N LEU A 102 -10.64 -13.11 -19.58
CA LEU A 102 -9.78 -14.23 -19.91
C LEU A 102 -10.63 -15.37 -20.47
N ARG A 103 -10.37 -15.75 -21.71
CA ARG A 103 -11.00 -16.92 -22.35
C ARG A 103 -10.78 -18.15 -21.46
N GLU A 104 -11.89 -18.78 -21.09
CA GLU A 104 -11.93 -20.09 -20.46
C GLU A 104 -11.05 -21.05 -21.28
N GLY A 105 -9.91 -21.50 -20.71
CA GLY A 105 -8.99 -22.43 -21.36
C GLY A 105 -7.55 -21.98 -21.61
N SER A 106 -7.16 -20.73 -21.31
CA SER A 106 -5.77 -20.26 -21.49
C SER A 106 -4.80 -20.58 -20.34
N ALA A 107 -5.25 -21.29 -19.30
CA ALA A 107 -4.49 -21.56 -18.08
C ALA A 107 -3.77 -22.93 -18.06
N THR A 108 -3.64 -23.63 -19.18
CA THR A 108 -2.94 -24.91 -19.24
C THR A 108 -1.53 -24.73 -19.79
N ASN A 109 -0.56 -25.04 -18.94
CA ASN A 109 0.89 -25.11 -19.19
C ASN A 109 1.64 -23.76 -19.22
N ARG A 110 1.92 -23.19 -18.04
CA ARG A 110 3.17 -22.44 -17.76
C ARG A 110 3.29 -22.16 -16.25
N ASP A 111 4.25 -22.83 -15.62
CA ASP A 111 4.86 -22.53 -14.32
C ASP A 111 3.90 -22.29 -13.11
N PRO A 112 3.85 -23.19 -12.10
CA PRO A 112 3.00 -23.01 -10.92
C PRO A 112 3.36 -21.78 -10.05
N PHE A 113 4.48 -21.08 -10.34
CA PHE A 113 4.82 -19.79 -9.71
C PHE A 113 4.06 -18.58 -10.25
N LEU A 114 3.35 -18.73 -11.38
CA LEU A 114 2.64 -17.65 -12.05
C LEU A 114 1.19 -17.99 -12.39
N ALA A 115 0.77 -19.23 -12.17
CA ALA A 115 -0.59 -19.69 -12.43
C ALA A 115 -1.17 -20.36 -11.17
N SER A 116 -1.86 -19.58 -10.32
CA SER A 116 -2.97 -20.10 -9.50
C SER A 116 -3.79 -18.97 -8.88
N SER A 117 -4.84 -18.56 -9.57
CA SER A 117 -6.20 -18.78 -9.09
C SER A 117 -7.13 -18.76 -10.30
N SER A 118 -8.00 -19.77 -10.40
CA SER A 118 -9.01 -19.90 -11.44
C SER A 118 -9.89 -18.64 -11.48
N GLY A 119 -9.66 -17.77 -12.48
CA GLY A 119 -10.54 -16.64 -12.82
C GLY A 119 -10.09 -15.24 -12.36
N GLY A 120 -8.95 -15.09 -11.67
CA GLY A 120 -8.45 -13.78 -11.22
C GLY A 120 -7.66 -13.03 -12.31
N ARG A 121 -7.92 -11.73 -12.49
CA ARG A 121 -6.99 -10.81 -13.19
C ARG A 121 -5.90 -10.41 -12.21
N ASP A 122 -4.65 -10.78 -12.44
CA ASP A 122 -3.48 -10.39 -11.66
C ASP A 122 -2.59 -9.42 -12.45
N VAL A 123 -2.00 -8.43 -11.78
CA VAL A 123 -1.05 -7.49 -12.37
C VAL A 123 0.11 -7.26 -11.41
N ASP A 124 1.29 -7.72 -11.82
CA ASP A 124 2.51 -7.63 -11.03
C ASP A 124 3.63 -6.96 -11.83
N LEU A 125 4.32 -6.03 -11.18
CA LEU A 125 5.64 -5.57 -11.59
C LEU A 125 6.70 -6.40 -10.89
N ARG A 126 7.57 -7.01 -11.68
CA ARG A 126 8.72 -7.77 -11.21
C ARG A 126 9.98 -6.92 -11.32
N ILE A 127 10.62 -6.71 -10.20
CA ILE A 127 11.92 -6.07 -10.09
C ILE A 127 12.95 -7.17 -9.88
N ASP A 128 13.83 -7.36 -10.87
CA ASP A 128 14.90 -8.36 -10.78
C ASP A 128 15.90 -7.96 -9.68
N CYS A 129 16.50 -8.95 -9.03
CA CYS A 129 17.07 -8.78 -7.70
C CYS A 129 18.20 -7.75 -7.58
N PHE A 130 17.98 -6.73 -6.73
CA PHE A 130 18.97 -5.75 -6.30
C PHE A 130 19.13 -5.80 -4.79
N THR A 131 20.30 -5.42 -4.28
CA THR A 131 20.57 -5.41 -2.82
C THR A 131 19.79 -4.33 -2.07
N ARG A 132 19.41 -3.27 -2.79
CA ARG A 132 18.56 -2.18 -2.29
C ARG A 132 17.63 -1.73 -3.40
N SER A 133 16.35 -1.68 -3.07
CA SER A 133 15.27 -1.25 -3.97
C SER A 133 14.40 -0.22 -3.27
N LYS A 134 13.99 0.81 -4.01
CA LYS A 134 13.00 1.78 -3.58
C LYS A 134 11.96 2.00 -4.67
N TRP A 135 10.75 2.30 -4.26
CA TRP A 135 9.65 2.61 -5.15
C TRP A 135 8.57 3.38 -4.39
N ARG A 136 7.64 3.97 -5.12
CA ARG A 136 6.40 4.52 -4.57
C ARG A 136 5.22 3.65 -4.93
N PHE A 137 4.23 3.63 -4.05
CA PHE A 137 3.01 2.88 -4.19
C PHE A 137 1.83 3.74 -3.74
N HIS A 138 0.71 3.68 -4.44
CA HIS A 138 -0.53 4.33 -4.06
C HIS A 138 -1.67 3.33 -4.27
N LEU A 139 -2.42 3.02 -3.22
CA LEU A 139 -3.58 2.13 -3.29
C LEU A 139 -4.86 2.95 -3.35
N SER A 140 -5.77 2.66 -4.28
CA SER A 140 -7.09 3.29 -4.26
C SER A 140 -7.82 3.00 -2.93
N PRO A 141 -8.57 3.97 -2.38
CA PRO A 141 -9.27 3.80 -1.12
C PRO A 141 -10.46 2.84 -1.23
N SER A 142 -10.96 2.43 -0.06
CA SER A 142 -12.22 1.71 0.12
C SER A 142 -12.31 0.36 -0.59
N LEU A 143 -11.19 -0.36 -0.67
CA LEU A 143 -11.16 -1.73 -1.19
C LEU A 143 -11.74 -2.73 -0.17
N PRO A 144 -12.83 -3.45 -0.52
CA PRO A 144 -13.27 -4.61 0.25
C PRO A 144 -12.11 -5.57 0.51
N THR A 145 -11.98 -5.98 1.77
CA THR A 145 -10.97 -6.95 2.20
C THR A 145 -11.63 -8.28 2.50
N SER A 146 -10.85 -9.36 2.44
CA SER A 146 -11.30 -10.68 2.85
C SER A 146 -10.27 -11.35 3.76
N SER A 147 -10.60 -12.55 4.23
CA SER A 147 -9.65 -13.41 4.95
C SER A 147 -8.64 -14.10 4.03
N ARG A 148 -8.78 -13.97 2.71
CA ARG A 148 -7.85 -14.50 1.72
C ARG A 148 -6.76 -13.48 1.41
N PHE A 149 -5.63 -13.96 0.90
CA PHE A 149 -4.51 -13.08 0.61
C PHE A 149 -4.83 -12.12 -0.55
N PHE A 150 -4.38 -10.87 -0.38
CA PHE A 150 -4.27 -9.86 -1.42
C PHE A 150 -2.91 -9.18 -1.24
N HIS A 151 -1.91 -9.63 -1.99
CA HIS A 151 -0.55 -9.12 -1.90
C HIS A 151 -0.38 -7.83 -2.70
N LEU A 152 0.30 -6.87 -2.08
CA LEU A 152 0.70 -5.58 -2.66
C LEU A 152 2.20 -5.55 -2.97
N THR A 153 2.99 -6.30 -2.21
CA THR A 153 4.43 -6.49 -2.41
C THR A 153 4.83 -7.87 -1.94
N GLN A 154 5.76 -8.52 -2.65
CA GLN A 154 6.37 -9.77 -2.23
C GLN A 154 7.88 -9.73 -2.47
N LEU A 155 8.67 -10.06 -1.46
CA LEU A 155 10.02 -10.57 -1.65
C LEU A 155 9.90 -12.07 -1.94
N LEU A 156 10.07 -12.48 -3.19
CA LEU A 156 10.01 -13.89 -3.59
C LEU A 156 11.40 -14.52 -3.55
N SER A 157 11.43 -15.83 -3.31
CA SER A 157 12.58 -16.69 -3.58
C SER A 157 12.17 -17.86 -4.48
N ARG A 158 12.99 -18.12 -5.50
CA ARG A 158 12.82 -19.31 -6.35
C ARG A 158 13.28 -20.58 -5.66
N GLU A 159 14.24 -20.48 -4.75
CA GLU A 159 14.74 -21.61 -3.95
C GLU A 159 13.67 -22.13 -3.00
N GLN A 160 12.97 -21.22 -2.32
CA GLN A 160 11.83 -21.57 -1.46
C GLN A 160 10.58 -21.96 -2.25
N GLY A 161 10.43 -21.38 -3.43
CA GLY A 161 9.20 -21.47 -4.17
C GLY A 161 8.07 -20.69 -3.49
N GLY A 162 8.29 -19.43 -3.15
CA GLY A 162 7.23 -18.60 -2.57
C GLY A 162 7.70 -17.23 -2.12
N PHE A 163 6.84 -16.53 -1.39
CA PHE A 163 7.26 -15.32 -0.70
C PHE A 163 8.11 -15.68 0.52
N VAL A 164 9.18 -14.93 0.68
CA VAL A 164 9.98 -14.84 1.91
C VAL A 164 9.33 -13.84 2.86
N VAL A 165 8.98 -12.67 2.33
CA VAL A 165 8.26 -11.59 3.01
C VAL A 165 7.19 -11.05 2.08
N ALA A 166 6.00 -10.74 2.57
CA ALA A 166 4.93 -10.14 1.78
C ALA A 166 4.23 -9.01 2.54
N LEU A 167 3.80 -7.99 1.82
CA LEU A 167 2.83 -6.99 2.25
C LEU A 167 1.48 -7.36 1.66
N GLY A 168 0.43 -7.44 2.47
CA GLY A 168 -0.91 -7.72 1.97
C GLY A 168 -2.02 -6.95 2.68
N LEU A 169 -3.15 -6.85 1.99
CA LEU A 169 -4.42 -6.32 2.49
C LEU A 169 -5.33 -7.50 2.89
N VAL A 170 -5.51 -7.71 4.19
CA VAL A 170 -6.27 -8.85 4.73
C VAL A 170 -7.08 -8.37 5.93
N ASN A 171 -8.38 -8.67 5.97
CA ASN A 171 -9.28 -8.34 7.09
C ASN A 171 -9.16 -6.88 7.60
N GLY A 172 -9.24 -5.90 6.69
CA GLY A 172 -9.19 -4.48 7.01
C GLY A 172 -7.81 -3.98 7.42
N LYS A 173 -6.75 -4.79 7.25
CA LYS A 173 -5.40 -4.45 7.67
C LYS A 173 -4.40 -4.58 6.54
N ILE A 174 -3.42 -3.69 6.56
CA ILE A 174 -2.18 -3.83 5.82
C ILE A 174 -1.19 -4.53 6.75
N LYS A 175 -0.72 -5.71 6.35
CA LYS A 175 0.08 -6.59 7.19
C LYS A 175 1.32 -7.11 6.47
N ILE A 176 2.41 -7.20 7.22
CA ILE A 176 3.59 -7.97 6.83
C ILE A 176 3.40 -9.43 7.23
N SER A 177 3.60 -10.33 6.26
CA SER A 177 3.75 -11.77 6.47
C SER A 177 5.20 -12.16 6.18
N SER A 178 5.76 -13.10 6.95
CA SER A 178 7.11 -13.58 6.75
C SER A 178 7.22 -15.06 7.08
N VAL A 179 8.06 -15.78 6.34
CA VAL A 179 8.44 -17.17 6.61
C VAL A 179 9.83 -17.27 7.27
N LEU A 180 10.49 -16.14 7.48
CA LEU A 180 11.75 -16.06 8.21
C LEU A 180 11.50 -16.27 9.72
N PRO A 181 12.55 -16.56 10.51
CA PRO A 181 12.42 -16.71 11.95
C PRO A 181 11.67 -15.55 12.61
N THR A 182 10.93 -15.87 13.68
CA THR A 182 10.14 -14.91 14.45
C THR A 182 10.98 -13.71 14.87
N LEU A 183 10.39 -12.51 14.75
CA LEU A 183 11.04 -11.30 15.25
C LEU A 183 11.17 -11.38 16.76
N VAL A 184 12.32 -10.97 17.28
CA VAL A 184 12.61 -10.98 18.71
C VAL A 184 12.88 -9.55 19.17
N GLY A 185 12.21 -9.15 20.25
CA GLY A 185 12.34 -7.84 20.87
C GLY A 185 13.65 -7.69 21.64
N SER A 186 13.91 -6.48 22.14
CA SER A 186 15.08 -6.22 22.99
C SER A 186 15.08 -7.02 24.30
N ASP A 187 13.92 -7.48 24.72
CA ASP A 187 13.66 -8.33 25.88
C ASP A 187 13.79 -9.84 25.58
N GLY A 188 14.14 -10.21 24.35
CA GLY A 188 14.24 -11.61 23.94
C GLY A 188 12.89 -12.27 23.64
N GLN A 189 11.77 -11.53 23.70
CA GLN A 189 10.45 -12.09 23.46
C GLN A 189 9.99 -11.98 22.00
N PRO A 190 9.14 -12.90 21.52
CA PRO A 190 8.52 -12.79 20.20
C PRO A 190 7.76 -11.47 20.02
N VAL A 191 8.05 -10.75 18.94
CA VAL A 191 7.33 -9.54 18.55
C VAL A 191 6.36 -9.88 17.41
N PRO A 192 5.09 -9.43 17.50
CA PRO A 192 4.14 -9.60 16.41
C PRO A 192 4.65 -8.98 15.10
N LEU A 193 4.28 -9.57 13.97
CA LEU A 193 4.61 -8.98 12.68
C LEU A 193 3.89 -7.62 12.51
N PRO A 194 4.55 -6.62 11.90
CA PRO A 194 3.98 -5.29 11.72
C PRO A 194 2.65 -5.32 10.93
N GLU A 195 1.65 -4.60 11.44
CA GLU A 195 0.37 -4.38 10.77
C GLU A 195 -0.22 -3.00 11.13
N MET A 196 -1.13 -2.50 10.29
CA MET A 196 -1.87 -1.26 10.50
C MET A 196 -3.28 -1.35 9.88
N PRO A 197 -4.25 -0.52 10.30
CA PRO A 197 -5.54 -0.39 9.63
C PRO A 197 -5.37 0.03 8.16
N ALA A 198 -6.17 -0.53 7.25
CA ALA A 198 -6.12 -0.24 5.82
C ALA A 198 -6.43 1.23 5.52
N GLU A 199 -7.30 1.84 6.32
CA GLU A 199 -7.69 3.25 6.21
C GLU A 199 -6.52 4.20 6.43
N GLY A 200 -5.50 3.78 7.19
CA GLY A 200 -4.28 4.56 7.40
C GLY A 200 -3.30 4.49 6.23
N PHE A 201 -3.54 3.60 5.26
CA PHE A 201 -2.63 3.29 4.16
C PHE A 201 -3.18 3.68 2.78
N TRP A 202 -4.43 3.36 2.46
CA TRP A 202 -4.99 3.65 1.14
C TRP A 202 -5.29 5.14 0.92
N GLY A 203 -5.44 5.57 -0.33
CA GLY A 203 -5.62 6.98 -0.69
C GLY A 203 -4.38 7.84 -0.39
N ARG A 204 -3.24 7.23 -0.06
CA ARG A 204 -1.97 7.88 0.24
C ARG A 204 -0.89 7.27 -0.64
N THR A 205 0.02 8.11 -1.10
CA THR A 205 1.27 7.61 -1.70
C THR A 205 2.25 7.25 -0.59
N THR A 206 2.70 6.01 -0.59
CA THR A 206 3.70 5.48 0.33
C THR A 206 5.04 5.31 -0.38
N TYR A 207 6.11 5.64 0.34
CA TYR A 207 7.47 5.36 -0.09
C TYR A 207 7.94 4.05 0.55
N HIS A 208 8.46 3.17 -0.31
CA HIS A 208 8.95 1.86 0.07
C HIS A 208 10.46 1.79 -0.11
N ARG A 209 11.15 1.16 0.83
CA ARG A 209 12.55 0.79 0.71
C ARG A 209 12.75 -0.62 1.25
N MET A 210 13.34 -1.48 0.44
CA MET A 210 13.74 -2.83 0.84
C MET A 210 15.23 -3.05 0.59
N ALA A 211 15.95 -3.51 1.60
CA ALA A 211 17.31 -3.99 1.50
C ALA A 211 17.39 -5.47 1.85
N VAL A 212 18.06 -6.26 1.02
CA VAL A 212 18.13 -7.72 1.18
C VAL A 212 19.57 -8.20 1.04
N LYS A 213 19.99 -9.04 1.98
CA LYS A 213 21.19 -9.88 1.89
C LYS A 213 20.74 -11.34 1.84
N TRP A 214 21.01 -12.00 0.72
CA TRP A 214 20.66 -13.39 0.48
C TRP A 214 21.65 -14.36 1.12
N GLY A 215 21.21 -15.60 1.35
CA GLY A 215 22.03 -16.71 1.85
C GLY A 215 22.15 -16.77 3.37
N PRO A 216 23.05 -17.63 3.89
CA PRO A 216 23.34 -17.75 5.31
C PRO A 216 23.83 -16.42 5.92
N GLY A 217 23.37 -16.10 7.14
CA GLY A 217 23.68 -14.81 7.78
C GLY A 217 23.16 -13.61 6.98
N GLY A 218 22.10 -13.82 6.20
CA GLY A 218 21.37 -12.84 5.42
C GLY A 218 20.53 -11.90 6.28
N SER A 219 19.83 -10.98 5.61
CA SER A 219 18.98 -9.99 6.26
C SER A 219 17.92 -9.44 5.31
N VAL A 220 16.81 -8.98 5.89
CA VAL A 220 15.77 -8.19 5.20
C VAL A 220 15.47 -6.97 6.06
N ASP A 221 15.52 -5.79 5.46
CA ASP A 221 15.14 -4.51 6.07
C ASP A 221 14.16 -3.81 5.12
N TYR A 222 12.88 -3.88 5.47
CA TYR A 222 11.77 -3.35 4.68
C TYR A 222 11.03 -2.27 5.47
N THR A 223 11.00 -1.07 4.91
CA THR A 223 10.38 0.12 5.52
C THR A 223 9.35 0.72 4.57
N ILE A 224 8.23 1.15 5.14
CA ILE A 224 7.16 1.86 4.47
C ILE A 224 6.89 3.14 5.27
N GLN A 225 6.84 4.26 4.58
CA GLN A 225 6.52 5.57 5.15
C GLN A 225 5.54 6.32 4.25
N ASP A 226 4.83 7.28 4.80
CA ASP A 226 4.04 8.22 4.02
C ASP A 226 4.98 9.13 3.21
N ASP A 227 4.74 9.29 1.92
CA ASP A 227 5.69 10.00 1.04
C ASP A 227 5.61 11.54 1.20
N ALA A 228 4.47 12.09 1.64
CA ALA A 228 4.31 13.53 1.87
C ALA A 228 4.97 13.99 3.17
N THR A 229 4.76 13.23 4.24
CA THR A 229 5.14 13.61 5.61
C THR A 229 6.41 12.90 6.09
N LEU A 230 6.83 11.84 5.39
CA LEU A 230 7.91 10.94 5.78
C LEU A 230 7.65 10.21 7.11
N ALA A 231 6.41 10.23 7.61
CA ALA A 231 6.03 9.54 8.82
C ALA A 231 6.14 8.01 8.62
N PRO A 232 6.79 7.27 9.54
CA PRO A 232 6.89 5.83 9.44
C PRO A 232 5.51 5.18 9.56
N LEU A 233 5.21 4.23 8.68
CA LEU A 233 3.96 3.47 8.68
C LEU A 233 4.18 2.03 9.14
N LEU A 234 5.11 1.31 8.49
CA LEU A 234 5.47 -0.06 8.84
C LEU A 234 6.96 -0.28 8.69
N ARG A 235 7.55 -1.09 9.58
CA ARG A 235 8.94 -1.51 9.48
C ARG A 235 9.10 -2.97 9.87
N TYR A 236 9.68 -3.75 8.97
CA TYR A 236 10.07 -5.14 9.20
C TYR A 236 11.58 -5.26 9.00
N ALA A 237 12.30 -5.70 10.04
CA ALA A 237 13.74 -5.86 9.97
C ALA A 237 14.17 -7.15 10.67
N VAL A 238 14.94 -7.98 9.96
CA VAL A 238 15.54 -9.21 10.48
C VAL A 238 16.95 -9.34 9.92
N SER A 239 17.87 -9.84 10.74
CA SER A 239 19.28 -9.99 10.39
C SER A 239 19.86 -11.27 10.95
N ASN A 240 20.95 -11.73 10.34
CA ASN A 240 21.64 -12.96 10.72
C ASN A 240 20.75 -14.20 10.60
N VAL A 241 19.93 -14.25 9.54
CA VAL A 241 19.03 -15.37 9.23
C VAL A 241 19.34 -15.94 7.85
N GLY A 242 18.98 -17.19 7.59
CA GLY A 242 19.03 -17.73 6.22
C GLY A 242 17.93 -17.09 5.37
N VAL A 243 18.32 -16.30 4.36
CA VAL A 243 17.36 -15.73 3.40
C VAL A 243 17.48 -16.50 2.07
N PRO A 244 16.48 -17.32 1.68
CA PRO A 244 16.56 -18.20 0.50
C PRO A 244 16.88 -17.42 -0.78
N ALA A 245 17.87 -17.86 -1.56
CA ALA A 245 18.47 -17.08 -2.64
C ALA A 245 17.59 -16.95 -3.91
N GLN A 246 18.19 -16.44 -4.99
CA GLN A 246 17.55 -16.26 -6.31
C GLN A 246 16.23 -15.48 -6.27
N GLY A 247 16.20 -14.44 -5.44
CA GLY A 247 14.96 -13.72 -5.22
C GLY A 247 14.59 -12.71 -6.29
N SER A 248 13.45 -12.07 -6.06
CA SER A 248 13.00 -10.87 -6.76
C SER A 248 12.01 -10.13 -5.88
N ILE A 249 11.85 -8.83 -6.11
CA ILE A 249 10.76 -8.09 -5.49
C ILE A 249 9.65 -8.01 -6.54
N LYS A 250 8.44 -8.39 -6.16
CA LYS A 250 7.22 -8.11 -6.90
C LYS A 250 6.43 -7.03 -6.18
N THR A 251 5.85 -6.10 -6.92
CA THR A 251 4.89 -5.13 -6.40
C THR A 251 3.79 -4.91 -7.42
N GLY A 252 2.56 -4.74 -6.97
CA GLY A 252 1.40 -4.70 -7.84
C GLY A 252 0.16 -5.09 -7.05
N LEU A 253 -0.80 -5.69 -7.75
CA LEU A 253 -2.01 -6.19 -7.17
C LEU A 253 -2.13 -7.69 -7.54
N TYR A 254 -2.04 -8.55 -6.53
CA TYR A 254 -2.10 -10.00 -6.68
C TYR A 254 -3.02 -10.61 -5.62
N ARG A 255 -4.10 -11.31 -6.00
CA ARG A 255 -5.09 -11.79 -5.03
C ARG A 255 -5.56 -13.21 -5.32
N ALA A 256 -5.86 -13.94 -4.25
CA ALA A 256 -6.43 -15.28 -4.36
C ALA A 256 -7.91 -15.29 -4.77
N HIS A 257 -8.61 -14.19 -4.49
CA HIS A 257 -10.06 -14.11 -4.59
C HIS A 257 -10.49 -12.73 -5.07
N VAL A 258 -11.41 -12.68 -6.03
CA VAL A 258 -11.96 -11.43 -6.60
C VAL A 258 -13.11 -10.94 -5.72
N CYS A 259 -12.85 -9.93 -4.89
CA CYS A 259 -13.89 -9.30 -4.04
C CYS A 259 -14.52 -8.05 -4.68
N SER A 260 -13.73 -7.28 -5.42
CA SER A 260 -14.14 -6.01 -6.03
C SER A 260 -13.15 -5.61 -7.13
N ALA A 261 -13.44 -4.54 -7.85
CA ALA A 261 -12.40 -3.85 -8.60
C ALA A 261 -11.34 -3.29 -7.64
N ALA A 262 -10.11 -3.16 -8.11
CA ALA A 262 -9.01 -2.54 -7.36
C ALA A 262 -8.07 -1.80 -8.30
N THR A 263 -7.58 -0.65 -7.85
CA THR A 263 -6.63 0.17 -8.61
C THR A 263 -5.45 0.54 -7.73
N ALA A 264 -4.25 0.54 -8.31
CA ALA A 264 -3.06 1.07 -7.66
C ALA A 264 -2.18 1.80 -8.66
N VAL A 265 -1.36 2.71 -8.17
CA VAL A 265 -0.28 3.33 -8.94
C VAL A 265 1.04 2.98 -8.30
N VAL A 266 2.00 2.58 -9.12
CA VAL A 266 3.35 2.22 -8.69
C VAL A 266 4.36 2.89 -9.60
N GLY A 267 5.53 3.23 -9.06
CA GLY A 267 6.52 3.93 -9.87
C GLY A 267 7.73 4.38 -9.11
N ASP A 268 8.49 5.29 -9.73
CA ASP A 268 9.70 5.90 -9.18
C ASP A 268 10.71 4.88 -8.64
N PHE A 269 10.86 3.83 -9.43
CA PHE A 269 11.77 2.73 -9.19
C PHE A 269 13.24 3.21 -9.16
N GLU A 270 13.93 2.89 -8.05
CA GLU A 270 15.37 3.07 -7.87
C GLU A 270 16.01 1.79 -7.34
N PHE A 271 17.11 1.35 -7.96
CA PHE A 271 17.77 0.11 -7.57
C PHE A 271 19.28 0.22 -7.54
N LYS A 272 19.90 -0.47 -6.58
CA LYS A 272 21.36 -0.58 -6.47
C LYS A 272 21.80 -2.05 -6.46
N ARG A 273 22.56 -2.42 -7.49
CA ARG A 273 23.41 -3.61 -7.49
C ARG A 273 24.65 -3.29 -6.65
N ARG A 274 25.03 -4.20 -5.76
CA ARG A 274 26.38 -4.21 -5.20
C ARG A 274 27.25 -5.01 -6.16
#